data_AF-X1HNG1-F1
#
_entry.id   AF-X1HNG1-F1
#
_cell.length_a   1.000
_cell.length_b   1.000
_cell.length_c   1.000
_cell.angle_alpha   90.00
_cell.angle_beta   90.00
_cell.angle_gamma   90.00
#
_symmetry.space_group_name_H-M   'P 1'
#
loop_
_entity.id
_entity.type
_entity.pdbx_description
1 polymer ?
#
loop_
_entity_poly.entity_id
_entity_poly.type
_entity_poly.pdbx_seq_one_letter_code
_entity_poly.pdbx_strand_id
1 'polypeptide(L)'
;DRILLFIGRDFKRKGGEDLLQAFRMTKKKFRDAKLIIAGCRPKVKIDGVKVVGRLSPGQLQKCYEKAQVFVMPNKKKNSVLI
;
A
#
# COMPACT_ATOMS: atom_id res chain seq x y z
N ASP A 1 0.43 2.71 15.32
CA ASP A 1 0.54 2.67 13.86
C ASP A 1 -0.60 1.89 13.24
N ARG A 2 -1.32 2.54 12.33
CA ARG A 2 -2.31 1.90 11.44
C ARG A 2 -1.61 1.54 10.13
N ILE A 3 -1.41 0.26 9.86
CA ILE A 3 -0.59 -0.24 8.77
C ILE A 3 -1.50 -0.75 7.64
N LEU A 4 -1.38 -0.08 6.50
CA LEU A 4 -1.98 -0.47 5.24
C LEU A 4 -0.93 -1.23 4.42
N LEU A 5 -1.34 -2.29 3.75
CA LEU A 5 -0.46 -3.13 2.94
C LEU A 5 -0.96 -3.25 1.51
N PHE A 6 -0.11 -2.89 0.56
CA PHE A 6 -0.28 -3.20 -0.86
C PHE A 6 0.74 -4.25 -1.30
N ILE A 7 0.28 -5.26 -2.05
CA ILE A 7 1.16 -6.27 -2.67
C ILE A 7 0.90 -6.34 -4.18
N GLY A 8 1.91 -6.03 -4.99
CA GLY A 8 1.79 -6.12 -6.44
C GLY A 8 3.09 -5.87 -7.18
N ARG A 9 3.29 -6.61 -8.28
CA ARG A 9 4.45 -6.44 -9.17
C ARG A 9 4.31 -5.24 -10.11
N ASP A 10 3.09 -4.84 -10.42
CA ASP A 10 2.77 -3.78 -11.37
C ASP A 10 1.92 -2.70 -10.68
N PHE A 11 2.61 -1.71 -10.12
CA PHE A 11 1.99 -0.65 -9.31
C PHE A 11 1.04 0.22 -10.15
N LYS A 12 1.47 0.65 -11.33
CA LYS A 12 0.73 1.60 -12.18
C LYS A 12 -0.55 0.98 -12.73
N ARG A 13 -0.50 -0.30 -13.14
CA ARG A 13 -1.68 -1.01 -13.65
C ARG A 13 -2.70 -1.30 -12.54
N LYS A 14 -2.24 -1.54 -11.31
CA LYS A 14 -3.09 -1.78 -10.13
C LYS A 14 -3.59 -0.50 -9.43
N GLY A 15 -3.66 0.63 -10.14
CA GLY A 15 -4.19 1.88 -9.53
C GLY A 15 -3.30 2.45 -8.42
N GLY A 16 -1.98 2.24 -8.49
CA GLY A 16 -1.06 2.70 -7.46
C GLY A 16 -1.08 4.21 -7.22
N GLU A 17 -1.39 5.03 -8.23
CA GLU A 17 -1.54 6.48 -8.07
C GLU A 17 -2.74 6.83 -7.19
N ASP A 18 -3.88 6.16 -7.41
CA ASP A 18 -5.10 6.31 -6.61
C ASP A 18 -4.86 5.87 -5.16
N LEU A 19 -4.11 4.78 -4.96
CA LEU A 19 -3.66 4.35 -3.62
C LEU A 19 -2.89 5.45 -2.90
N LEU A 20 -1.94 6.11 -3.58
CA LEU A 20 -1.16 7.19 -2.96
C LEU A 20 -2.02 8.42 -2.67
N GLN A 21 -3.00 8.72 -3.54
CA GLN A 21 -3.94 9.82 -3.30
C GLN A 21 -4.82 9.53 -2.07
N ALA A 22 -5.42 8.34 -2.01
CA ALA A 22 -6.22 7.89 -0.88
C ALA A 22 -5.39 7.89 0.41
N PHE A 23 -4.16 7.37 0.37
CA PHE A 23 -3.28 7.33 1.54
C PHE A 23 -2.94 8.74 2.06
N ARG A 24 -2.74 9.74 1.20
CA ARG A 24 -2.53 11.13 1.66
C ARG A 24 -3.73 11.64 2.46
N MET A 25 -4.94 11.31 2.05
CA MET A 25 -6.16 11.68 2.78
C MET A 25 -6.24 10.91 4.12
N THR A 26 -5.94 9.61 4.11
CA THR A 26 -5.86 8.78 5.32
C THR A 26 -4.84 9.33 6.31
N LYS A 27 -3.65 9.72 5.86
CA LYS A 27 -2.57 10.25 6.70
C LYS A 27 -2.92 11.59 7.35
N LYS A 28 -3.67 12.45 6.65
CA LYS A 28 -4.21 13.70 7.23
C LYS A 28 -5.15 13.42 8.40
N LYS A 29 -6.02 12.41 8.27
CA LYS A 29 -6.97 12.01 9.32
C LYS A 29 -6.31 11.21 10.45
N PHE A 30 -5.36 10.34 10.11
CA PHE A 30 -4.66 9.44 11.01
C PHE A 30 -3.16 9.63 10.87
N ARG A 31 -2.59 10.49 11.70
CA ARG A 31 -1.16 10.88 11.60
C ARG A 31 -0.20 9.70 11.81
N ASP A 32 -0.61 8.63 12.47
CA ASP A 32 0.17 7.41 12.67
C ASP A 32 -0.04 6.36 11.56
N ALA A 33 -0.80 6.67 10.51
CA ALA A 33 -0.99 5.78 9.37
C ALA A 33 0.33 5.57 8.62
N LYS A 34 0.57 4.31 8.23
CA LYS A 34 1.72 3.85 7.44
C LYS A 34 1.22 3.00 6.28
N LEU A 35 1.86 3.11 5.12
CA LEU A 35 1.60 2.29 3.95
C LEU A 35 2.85 1.49 3.57
N ILE A 36 2.72 0.17 3.50
CA ILE A 36 3.77 -0.73 3.02
C ILE A 36 3.44 -1.11 1.57
N ILE A 37 4.38 -0.86 0.66
CA ILE A 37 4.31 -1.26 -0.75
C ILE A 37 5.30 -2.41 -0.97
N ALA A 38 4.76 -3.61 -1.18
CA ALA A 38 5.51 -4.83 -1.45
C ALA A 38 5.28 -5.34 -2.88
N GLY A 39 6.26 -6.10 -3.40
CA GLY A 39 6.23 -6.71 -4.73
C GLY A 39 6.80 -5.85 -5.86
N CYS A 40 6.96 -4.54 -5.67
CA CYS A 40 7.53 -3.61 -6.64
C CYS A 40 8.25 -2.44 -5.96
N ARG A 41 8.99 -1.62 -6.74
CA ARG A 41 9.76 -0.46 -6.24
C ARG A 41 9.39 0.84 -6.97
N PRO A 42 8.16 1.36 -6.82
CA PRO A 42 7.82 2.65 -7.39
C PRO A 42 8.63 3.75 -6.69
N LYS A 43 9.06 4.76 -7.44
CA LYS A 43 9.75 5.94 -6.89
C LYS A 43 8.70 6.85 -6.23
N VAL A 44 8.55 6.74 -4.91
CA VAL A 44 7.57 7.50 -4.12
C VAL A 44 8.26 8.09 -2.91
N LYS A 45 8.05 9.38 -2.67
CA LYS A 45 8.55 10.11 -1.49
C LYS A 45 7.37 10.78 -0.78
N ILE A 46 6.69 10.01 0.07
CA ILE A 46 5.54 10.44 0.87
C ILE A 46 5.77 9.99 2.31
N ASP A 47 5.53 10.87 3.27
CA ASP A 47 5.64 10.53 4.69
C ASP A 47 4.75 9.34 5.06
N GLY A 48 5.28 8.41 5.84
CA GLY A 48 4.60 7.17 6.22
C GLY A 48 4.51 6.09 5.14
N VAL A 49 5.02 6.32 3.91
CA VAL A 49 5.09 5.28 2.87
C VAL A 49 6.44 4.56 2.92
N LYS A 50 6.41 3.23 3.02
CA LYS A 50 7.59 2.37 2.97
C LYS A 50 7.52 1.43 1.78
N VAL A 51 8.45 1.56 0.85
CA VAL A 51 8.61 0.66 -0.30
C VAL A 51 9.61 -0.43 0.06
N VAL A 52 9.16 -1.68 0.15
CA VAL A 52 9.99 -2.82 0.56
C VAL A 52 10.44 -3.70 -0.61
N GLY A 53 9.88 -3.50 -1.80
CA GLY A 53 10.25 -4.28 -2.99
C GLY A 53 9.77 -5.72 -2.93
N ARG A 54 10.44 -6.60 -3.67
CA ARG A 54 10.12 -8.03 -3.70
C ARG A 54 10.56 -8.70 -2.40
N LEU A 55 9.68 -9.54 -1.85
CA LEU A 55 9.87 -10.21 -0.57
C LEU A 55 9.84 -11.73 -0.75
N SER A 56 10.55 -12.46 0.12
CA SER A 56 10.36 -13.91 0.28
C SER A 56 9.02 -14.21 0.96
N PRO A 57 8.52 -15.46 0.91
CA PRO A 57 7.26 -15.83 1.56
C PRO A 57 7.22 -15.48 3.06
N GLY A 58 8.28 -15.80 3.81
CA GLY A 58 8.34 -15.47 5.25
C GLY A 58 8.40 -13.96 5.53
N GLN A 59 9.02 -13.16 4.66
CA GLN A 59 8.97 -11.70 4.78
C GLN A 59 7.58 -11.14 4.45
N LEU A 60 6.88 -11.75 3.49
CA LEU A 60 5.53 -11.38 3.13
C LEU A 60 4.53 -11.73 4.24
N GLN A 61 4.68 -12.89 4.88
CA GLN A 61 3.91 -13.28 6.06
C GLN A 61 4.05 -12.24 7.18
N LYS A 62 5.27 -11.80 7.50
CA LYS A 62 5.51 -10.73 8.48
C LYS A 62 4.85 -9.40 8.10
N CYS A 63 4.59 -9.15 6.82
CA CYS A 63 3.85 -7.97 6.38
C CYS A 63 2.34 -8.16 6.60
N TYR A 64 1.80 -9.34 6.29
CA TYR A 64 0.41 -9.67 6.57
C TYR A 64 0.08 -9.61 8.06
N GLU A 65 0.91 -10.20 8.92
CA GLU A 65 0.71 -10.20 10.38
C GLU A 65 0.69 -8.78 10.99
N LYS A 66 1.41 -7.84 10.38
CA LYS A 66 1.49 -6.45 10.84
C LYS A 66 0.38 -5.56 10.29
N ALA A 67 -0.18 -5.90 9.12
CA ALA A 67 -1.13 -5.06 8.43
C ALA A 67 -2.52 -5.19 9.04
N GLN A 68 -3.16 -4.07 9.33
CA GLN A 68 -4.57 -4.05 9.73
C GLN A 68 -5.51 -3.95 8.52
N VAL A 69 -5.01 -3.44 7.39
CA VAL A 69 -5.79 -3.29 6.16
C VAL A 69 -4.95 -3.72 4.96
N PHE A 70 -5.51 -4.60 4.14
CA PHE A 70 -4.94 -4.94 2.84
C PHE A 70 -5.62 -4.11 1.76
N VAL A 71 -4.83 -3.41 0.93
CA VAL A 71 -5.36 -2.52 -0.11
C VAL A 71 -4.94 -3.02 -1.49
N MET A 72 -5.94 -3.27 -2.33
CA MET A 72 -5.74 -3.63 -3.73
C MET A 72 -6.64 -2.76 -4.60
N PRO A 73 -6.15 -1.60 -5.10
CA PRO A 73 -6.91 -0.79 -6.01
C PRO A 73 -7.10 -1.52 -7.34
N ASN A 74 -8.22 -1.24 -8.00
CA ASN A 74 -8.50 -1.74 -9.33
C ASN A 74 -8.91 -0.56 -10.22
N LYS A 75 -8.33 -0.47 -11.43
CA LYS A 75 -8.67 0.57 -12.41
C LYS A 75 -9.98 0.30 -13.18
N LYS A 76 -10.71 -0.79 -12.87
CA LYS A 76 -12.10 -0.92 -13.35
C LYS A 76 -12.94 0.17 -12.71
N LYS A 77 -13.71 0.90 -13.54
CA LYS A 77 -14.39 2.18 -13.23
C LYS A 77 -15.19 2.28 -11.91
N ASN A 78 -15.46 1.22 -11.15
CA ASN A 78 -16.26 1.25 -9.91
C ASN A 78 -15.94 0.08 -8.95
N SER A 79 -14.83 0.10 -8.22
CA SER A 79 -14.73 -0.63 -6.93
C SER A 79 -13.42 -0.33 -6.21
N VAL A 80 -13.50 0.43 -5.12
CA VAL A 80 -12.51 0.33 -4.05
C VAL A 80 -13.05 -0.74 -3.09
N LEU A 81 -12.40 -1.90 -3.04
CA LEU A 81 -12.54 -2.78 -1.87
C LEU A 81 -11.62 -2.21 -0.79
N ILE A 82 -12.23 -1.66 0.26
CA ILE A 82 -11.56 -1.33 1.53
C ILE A 82 -11.85 -2.47 2.49
#